data_AF-A0AAJ0DAW0-F1
#
_entry.id   AF-A0AAJ0DAW0-F1
#
_cell.length_a   1.000
_cell.length_b   1.000
_cell.length_c   1.000
_cell.angle_alpha   90.00
_cell.angle_beta   90.00
_cell.angle_gamma   90.00
#
_symmetry.space_group_name_H-M   'P 1'
#
loop_
_entity.id
_entity.type
_entity.pdbx_description
1 polymer ?
#
loop_
_entity_poly.entity_id
_entity_poly.type
_entity_poly.pdbx_seq_one_letter_code
_entity_poly.pdbx_strand_id
1 'polypeptide(L)'
;MDVDLSKYPKLSPEQLGHLRHFHNLASQIDGEWNHMGSQEPCQEFLDAYRYQLATMAYGTAVAHYHHQPILRSVYKPLMRRLIHKMLLRAVWGYWFNTSVGGTIIPLAYLMPFS
;
A
#
# COMPACT_ATOMS: atom_id res chain seq x y z
N MET A 1 -3.41 7.98 -35.89
CA MET A 1 -4.39 7.13 -35.16
C MET A 1 -5.03 8.06 -34.14
N ASP A 2 -6.26 8.48 -34.39
CA ASP A 2 -6.94 9.46 -33.53
C ASP A 2 -7.53 8.73 -32.33
N VAL A 3 -7.14 9.14 -31.12
CA VAL A 3 -7.56 8.45 -29.90
C VAL A 3 -8.75 9.18 -29.32
N ASP A 4 -9.93 8.58 -29.45
CA ASP A 4 -11.16 9.13 -28.89
C ASP A 4 -11.20 8.98 -27.36
N LEU A 5 -10.87 10.07 -26.67
CA LEU A 5 -10.83 10.13 -25.21
C LEU A 5 -12.23 10.14 -24.58
N SER A 6 -13.28 10.43 -25.33
CA SER A 6 -14.65 10.52 -24.79
C SER A 6 -15.19 9.17 -24.31
N LYS A 7 -14.63 8.07 -24.82
CA LYS A 7 -14.97 6.70 -24.46
C LYS A 7 -14.52 6.31 -23.04
N TYR A 8 -13.61 7.06 -22.44
CA TYR A 8 -13.09 6.78 -21.11
C TYR A 8 -13.73 7.71 -20.08
N PRO A 9 -14.47 7.17 -19.09
CA PRO A 9 -15.06 7.99 -18.05
C PRO A 9 -13.98 8.74 -17.28
N LYS A 10 -14.19 10.04 -17.06
CA LYS A 10 -13.28 10.86 -16.26
C LYS A 10 -13.31 10.40 -14.80
N LEU A 11 -12.18 10.53 -14.12
CA LEU A 11 -12.13 10.32 -12.67
C LEU A 11 -12.90 11.44 -11.96
N SER A 12 -13.63 11.07 -10.90
CA SER A 12 -14.19 12.06 -9.98
C SER A 12 -13.07 12.78 -9.21
N PRO A 13 -13.35 13.96 -8.64
CA PRO A 13 -12.39 14.66 -7.79
C PRO A 13 -11.86 13.80 -6.64
N GLU A 14 -12.70 12.97 -6.02
CA GLU A 14 -12.35 12.09 -4.91
C GLU A 14 -11.42 10.97 -5.38
N GLN A 15 -11.73 10.34 -6.52
CA GLN A 15 -10.87 9.30 -7.12
C GLN A 15 -9.48 9.85 -7.46
N LEU A 16 -9.42 11.05 -8.04
CA LEU A 16 -8.17 11.74 -8.31
C LEU A 16 -7.42 12.08 -7.02
N GLY A 17 -8.14 12.50 -5.98
CA GLY A 17 -7.60 12.74 -4.64
C GLY A 17 -6.95 11.49 -4.05
N HIS A 18 -7.59 10.33 -4.17
CA HIS A 18 -7.01 9.05 -3.74
C HIS A 18 -5.74 8.71 -4.51
N LEU A 19 -5.71 8.84 -5.84
CA LEU A 19 -4.51 8.57 -6.63
C LEU A 19 -3.35 9.52 -6.26
N ARG A 20 -3.65 10.80 -6.04
CA ARG A 20 -2.65 11.76 -5.55
C ARG A 20 -2.13 11.35 -4.17
N HIS A 21 -3.02 10.94 -3.28
CA HIS A 21 -2.64 10.45 -1.97
C HIS A 21 -1.75 9.20 -2.07
N PHE A 22 -2.06 8.28 -3.00
CA PHE A 22 -1.23 7.11 -3.25
C PHE A 22 0.18 7.49 -3.71
N HIS A 23 0.29 8.47 -4.61
CA HIS A 23 1.59 9.02 -5.00
C HIS A 23 2.37 9.58 -3.81
N ASN A 24 1.71 10.32 -2.91
CA ASN A 24 2.36 10.89 -1.74
C ASN A 24 2.89 9.80 -0.81
N LEU A 25 2.06 8.79 -0.50
CA LEU A 25 2.44 7.66 0.38
C LEU A 25 3.57 6.80 -0.22
N ALA A 26 3.47 6.47 -1.50
CA ALA A 26 4.45 5.62 -2.20
C ALA A 26 5.79 6.31 -2.46
N SER A 27 5.85 7.65 -2.35
CA SER A 27 7.07 8.43 -2.59
C SER A 27 7.84 8.76 -1.30
N GLN A 28 7.33 8.38 -0.13
CA GLN A 28 8.08 8.48 1.12
C GLN A 28 9.31 7.58 1.07
N ILE A 29 10.35 7.97 1.81
CA ILE A 29 11.61 7.21 1.94
C ILE A 29 11.31 5.84 2.56
N ASP A 30 12.13 4.84 2.23
CA ASP A 30 12.02 3.51 2.82
C ASP A 30 12.16 3.58 4.35
N GLY A 31 11.24 2.91 5.06
CA GLY A 31 11.14 2.99 6.52
C GLY A 31 10.16 4.04 7.02
N GLU A 32 9.83 5.05 6.21
CA GLU A 32 8.80 6.04 6.54
C GLU A 32 7.41 5.55 6.11
N TRP A 33 6.47 5.62 7.07
CA TRP A 33 5.08 5.16 6.92
C TRP A 33 4.09 6.22 7.41
N ASN A 34 4.41 7.51 7.25
CA ASN A 34 3.54 8.59 7.69
C ASN A 34 2.18 8.48 7.01
N HIS A 35 1.10 8.59 7.79
CA HIS A 35 -0.29 8.39 7.35
C HIS A 35 -0.61 6.97 6.87
N MET A 36 0.27 6.00 7.12
CA MET A 36 -0.02 4.57 7.04
C MET A 36 0.12 4.02 8.45
N GLY A 37 -1.01 3.85 9.15
CA GLY A 37 -1.04 3.25 10.48
C GLY A 37 -1.62 1.84 10.43
N SER A 38 -1.21 1.00 11.36
CA SER A 38 -1.92 -0.24 11.72
C SER A 38 -2.29 -0.15 13.19
N GLN A 39 -3.47 -0.67 13.54
CA GLN A 39 -3.96 -0.78 14.91
C GLN A 39 -3.08 -1.71 15.72
N GLU A 40 -2.58 -2.78 15.09
CA GLU A 40 -1.75 -3.78 15.75
C GLU A 40 -0.27 -3.50 15.51
N PRO A 41 0.58 -3.45 16.57
CA PRO A 41 2.02 -3.25 16.42
C PRO A 41 2.67 -4.28 15.48
N CYS A 42 2.12 -5.49 15.46
CA CYS A 42 2.59 -6.61 14.64
C CYS A 42 1.95 -6.67 13.25
N GLN A 43 1.08 -5.72 12.88
CA GLN A 43 0.37 -5.72 11.60
C GLN A 43 -0.41 -7.02 11.35
N GLU A 44 -1.16 -7.49 12.34
CA GLU A 44 -1.87 -8.77 12.27
C GLU A 44 -3.19 -8.67 11.50
N PHE A 45 -3.76 -7.47 11.45
CA PHE A 45 -5.13 -7.25 10.98
C PHE A 45 -5.21 -6.64 9.57
N LEU A 46 -6.43 -6.33 9.14
CA LEU A 46 -6.76 -5.84 7.78
C LEU A 46 -6.19 -4.45 7.45
N ASP A 47 -5.72 -3.73 8.46
CA ASP A 47 -5.04 -2.44 8.31
C ASP A 47 -3.51 -2.57 8.20
N ALA A 48 -2.97 -3.78 8.14
CA ALA A 48 -1.56 -3.99 7.87
C ALA A 48 -1.13 -3.31 6.55
N TYR A 49 0.13 -2.89 6.47
CA TYR A 49 0.68 -2.22 5.30
C TYR A 49 0.49 -3.04 4.02
N ARG A 50 0.58 -4.38 4.11
CA ARG A 50 0.35 -5.29 2.98
C ARG A 50 -1.03 -5.11 2.35
N TYR A 51 -2.09 -4.94 3.16
CA TYR A 51 -3.45 -4.78 2.65
C TYR A 51 -3.69 -3.37 2.14
N GLN A 52 -3.14 -2.36 2.81
CA GLN A 52 -3.18 -0.98 2.31
C GLN A 52 -2.49 -0.86 0.95
N LEU A 53 -1.25 -1.34 0.83
CA LEU A 53 -0.47 -1.31 -0.41
C LEU A 53 -1.14 -2.13 -1.53
N ALA A 54 -1.68 -3.31 -1.22
CA ALA A 54 -2.41 -4.12 -2.20
C ALA A 54 -3.64 -3.39 -2.73
N THR A 55 -4.39 -2.72 -1.84
CA THR A 55 -5.58 -1.93 -2.22
C THR A 55 -5.19 -0.73 -3.08
N MET A 56 -4.11 -0.03 -2.73
CA MET A 56 -3.58 1.08 -3.54
C MET A 56 -3.15 0.60 -4.93
N ALA A 57 -2.46 -0.55 -5.02
CA ALA A 57 -2.03 -1.13 -6.28
C ALA A 57 -3.24 -1.52 -7.14
N TYR A 58 -4.24 -2.16 -6.55
CA TYR A 58 -5.49 -2.49 -7.24
C TYR A 58 -6.21 -1.24 -7.77
N GLY A 59 -6.43 -0.23 -6.93
CA GLY A 59 -7.05 1.03 -7.33
C GLY A 59 -6.27 1.75 -8.43
N THR A 60 -4.94 1.75 -8.34
CA THR A 60 -4.04 2.31 -9.37
C THR A 60 -4.20 1.59 -10.71
N ALA A 61 -4.26 0.25 -10.71
CA ALA A 61 -4.40 -0.55 -11.92
C ALA A 61 -5.77 -0.35 -12.59
N VAL A 62 -6.86 -0.35 -11.80
CA VAL A 62 -8.22 -0.13 -12.29
C VAL A 62 -8.37 1.28 -12.87
N ALA A 63 -7.83 2.30 -12.19
CA ALA A 63 -7.82 3.67 -12.70
C ALA A 63 -7.07 3.79 -14.03
N HIS A 64 -5.90 3.14 -14.14
CA HIS A 64 -5.14 3.11 -15.39
C HIS A 64 -5.93 2.43 -16.51
N TYR A 65 -6.46 1.24 -16.27
CA TYR A 65 -7.10 0.43 -17.30
C TYR A 65 -8.45 1.02 -17.78
N HIS A 66 -9.32 1.44 -16.86
CA HIS A 66 -10.69 1.83 -17.20
C HIS A 66 -10.86 3.32 -17.51
N HIS A 67 -10.01 4.19 -16.96
CA HIS A 67 -10.22 5.64 -17.05
C HIS A 67 -9.12 6.36 -17.84
N GLN A 68 -7.87 5.91 -17.73
CA GLN A 68 -6.72 6.68 -18.25
C GLN A 68 -5.63 5.82 -18.90
N PRO A 69 -5.96 4.92 -19.86
CA PRO A 69 -5.00 3.93 -20.37
C PRO A 69 -3.78 4.54 -21.08
N ILE A 70 -3.92 5.76 -21.58
CA ILE A 70 -2.87 6.50 -22.30
C ILE A 70 -1.81 7.05 -21.34
N LEU A 71 -2.14 7.31 -20.07
CA LEU A 71 -1.25 7.96 -19.09
C LEU A 71 -0.21 7.01 -18.46
N ARG A 72 0.33 6.07 -19.24
CA ARG A 72 1.28 5.05 -18.76
C ARG A 72 2.48 5.62 -18.01
N SER A 73 2.97 6.79 -18.41
CA SER A 73 4.13 7.46 -17.79
C SER A 73 3.88 7.88 -16.34
N VAL A 74 2.62 8.14 -15.96
CA VAL A 74 2.22 8.54 -14.60
C VAL A 74 2.01 7.30 -13.72
N TYR A 75 1.31 6.30 -14.24
CA TYR A 75 0.93 5.10 -13.50
C TYR A 75 2.08 4.10 -13.30
N LYS A 76 2.98 3.95 -14.28
CA LYS A 76 4.08 2.98 -14.21
C LYS A 76 5.04 3.27 -13.03
N PRO A 77 5.50 4.51 -12.79
CA PRO A 77 6.32 4.82 -11.62
C PRO A 77 5.60 4.56 -10.29
N LEU A 78 4.31 4.92 -10.19
CA LEU A 78 3.51 4.65 -8.98
C LEU A 78 3.46 3.16 -8.67
N MET A 79 3.08 2.34 -9.66
CA MET A 79 3.00 0.89 -9.49
C MET A 79 4.36 0.29 -9.07
N ARG A 80 5.47 0.75 -9.67
CA ARG A 80 6.82 0.31 -9.29
C ARG A 80 7.16 0.67 -7.85
N ARG A 81 6.80 1.87 -7.38
CA ARG A 81 7.02 2.29 -5.99
C ARG A 81 6.16 1.50 -5.01
N LEU A 82 4.92 1.19 -5.35
CA LEU A 82 4.05 0.34 -4.53
C LEU A 82 4.61 -1.08 -4.40
N ILE A 83 5.07 -1.68 -5.52
CA ILE A 83 5.74 -2.99 -5.50
C ILE A 83 7.02 -2.92 -4.65
N HIS A 84 7.84 -1.88 -4.83
CA HIS A 84 9.04 -1.69 -4.02
C HIS A 84 8.71 -1.64 -2.53
N LYS A 85 7.72 -0.82 -2.12
CA LYS A 85 7.27 -0.75 -0.73
C LYS A 85 6.74 -2.09 -0.20
N MET A 86 6.04 -2.87 -1.04
CA MET A 86 5.55 -4.20 -0.68
C MET A 86 6.68 -5.18 -0.32
N LEU A 87 7.88 -4.98 -0.87
CA LEU A 87 9.06 -5.82 -0.64
C LEU A 87 9.87 -5.40 0.60
N LEU A 88 9.52 -4.30 1.26
CA LEU A 88 10.22 -3.85 2.46
C LEU A 88 9.97 -4.79 3.65
N ARG A 89 10.99 -4.99 4.48
CA ARG A 89 10.91 -5.85 5.68
C ARG A 89 9.79 -5.45 6.63
N ALA A 90 9.43 -4.17 6.69
CA ALA A 90 8.30 -3.69 7.49
C ALA A 90 6.95 -4.28 7.05
N VAL A 91 6.82 -4.80 5.81
CA VAL A 91 5.58 -5.36 5.28
C VAL A 91 5.51 -6.87 5.47
N TRP A 92 6.59 -7.60 5.20
CA TRP A 92 6.63 -9.07 5.27
C TRP A 92 7.25 -9.62 6.57
N GLY A 93 7.94 -8.80 7.35
CA GLY A 93 8.68 -9.24 8.54
C GLY A 93 7.81 -9.91 9.60
N TYR A 94 6.54 -9.52 9.70
CA TYR A 94 5.56 -10.20 10.53
C TYR A 94 5.46 -11.70 10.20
N TRP A 95 5.38 -12.06 8.91
CA TRP A 95 5.30 -13.46 8.48
C TRP A 95 6.56 -14.23 8.83
N PHE A 96 7.74 -13.61 8.72
CA PHE A 96 8.97 -14.25 9.15
C PHE A 96 8.94 -14.54 10.66
N ASN A 97 8.55 -13.55 11.48
CA ASN A 97 8.50 -13.69 12.92
C ASN A 97 7.47 -14.73 13.37
N THR A 98 6.28 -14.79 12.76
CA THR A 98 5.26 -15.79 13.09
C THR A 98 5.56 -17.18 12.53
N SER A 99 6.25 -17.27 11.37
CA SER A 99 6.64 -18.57 10.79
C SER A 99 7.82 -19.22 11.52
N VAL A 100 8.73 -18.41 12.08
CA VAL A 100 9.88 -18.89 12.87
C VAL A 100 9.52 -18.98 14.36
N GLY A 101 8.62 -18.12 14.83
CA GLY A 101 8.13 -18.04 16.21
C GLY A 101 7.03 -19.04 16.52
N GLY A 102 7.31 -20.34 16.38
CA GLY A 102 6.49 -21.42 16.95
C GLY A 102 6.62 -21.54 18.48
N THR A 103 7.30 -20.60 19.16
CA THR A 103 7.45 -20.61 20.61
C THR A 103 6.71 -19.41 21.19
N ILE A 104 5.59 -19.72 21.84
CA ILE A 104 4.86 -18.86 22.77
C ILE A 104 5.87 -18.04 23.58
N ILE A 105 5.85 -16.71 23.46
CA ILE A 105 6.47 -15.87 24.48
C ILE A 105 5.62 -16.08 25.73
N PRO A 106 6.16 -16.64 26.83
CA PRO A 106 5.37 -16.84 28.03
C PRO A 106 4.81 -15.50 28.50
N LEU A 107 3.59 -15.52 29.04
CA LEU A 107 2.87 -14.36 29.61
C LEU A 107 3.69 -13.51 30.61
N ALA A 108 4.88 -13.95 30.99
CA ALA A 108 5.82 -13.28 31.89
C ALA A 108 6.38 -11.94 31.37
N TYR A 109 6.22 -11.61 30.09
CA TYR A 109 6.62 -10.29 29.54
C TYR A 109 5.46 -9.28 29.43
N LEU A 110 4.25 -9.63 29.87
CA LEU A 110 3.08 -8.73 29.90
C LEU A 110 2.79 -8.12 31.29
N MET A 111 3.74 -8.15 32.22
CA MET A 111 3.63 -7.30 33.42
C MET A 111 4.50 -6.06 33.27
N PRO A 112 3.93 -4.84 33.33
CA PRO A 112 4.73 -3.65 33.54
C PRO A 112 5.31 -3.74 34.96
N PHE A 113 6.63 -3.72 35.07
CA PHE A 113 7.25 -3.24 36.30
C PHE A 113 7.02 -1.71 36.38
N SER A 114 6.67 -1.29 37.60
CA SER A 114 6.34 0.05 38.13
C SER A 114 5.01 0.68 37.73
#